data_AF-A0A0P6VHK0-F1
#
_entry.id   AF-A0A0P6VHK0-F1
#
_cell.length_a   1.000
_cell.length_b   1.000
_cell.length_c   1.000
_cell.angle_alpha   90.00
_cell.angle_beta   90.00
_cell.angle_gamma   90.00
#
_symmetry.space_group_name_H-M   'P 1'
#
loop_
_entity.id
_entity.type
_entity.pdbx_description
1 polymer ?
#
loop_
_entity_poly.entity_id
_entity_poly.type
_entity_poly.pdbx_seq_one_letter_code
_entity_poly.pdbx_strand_id
1 'polypeptide(L)'
;MNAVARRRPMPSRPRGVVLYVALIMLILLALIGIAGMQVAGMQEKMASNYLVTNIAFQNAEGVTRRSERAIEAIANRKSAPSDATVADTDIQQNCDIAFDPMAWARNKAVSVNQAVNVRRIDSCIIGGGSLAMGDPVDPVTPVYQITTFANDATTDASSSAAIDSIFKL
;
A
#
# COMPACT_ATOMS: atom_id res chain seq x y z
N MET A 1 -6.21 53.11 -86.60
CA MET A 1 -5.61 53.03 -85.25
C MET A 1 -6.44 52.03 -84.45
N ASN A 2 -5.98 50.77 -84.31
CA ASN A 2 -6.71 49.74 -83.56
C ASN A 2 -5.91 49.39 -82.30
N ALA A 3 -6.46 49.74 -81.12
CA ALA A 3 -5.87 49.41 -79.84
C ALA A 3 -6.27 47.98 -79.43
N VAL A 4 -5.29 47.08 -79.32
CA VAL A 4 -5.48 45.71 -78.84
C VAL A 4 -5.48 45.71 -77.32
N ALA A 5 -6.63 45.42 -76.70
CA ALA A 5 -6.75 45.28 -75.25
C ALA A 5 -6.05 44.00 -74.76
N ARG A 6 -4.95 44.14 -74.01
CA ARG A 6 -4.28 43.00 -73.33
C ARG A 6 -5.09 42.58 -72.10
N ARG A 7 -5.72 41.40 -72.16
CA ARG A 7 -6.29 40.75 -70.97
C ARG A 7 -5.14 40.31 -70.05
N ARG A 8 -5.12 40.81 -68.81
CA ARG A 8 -4.23 40.29 -67.77
C ARG A 8 -4.72 38.90 -67.35
N PRO A 9 -3.84 37.87 -67.30
CA PRO A 9 -4.24 36.57 -66.81
C PRO A 9 -4.57 36.70 -65.32
N MET A 10 -5.74 36.22 -64.90
CA MET A 10 -6.06 36.11 -63.49
C MET A 10 -5.17 35.01 -62.88
N PRO A 11 -4.58 35.23 -61.70
CA PRO A 11 -3.76 34.23 -61.05
C PRO A 11 -4.59 32.96 -60.80
N SER A 12 -4.09 31.82 -61.25
CA SER A 12 -4.67 30.51 -60.98
C SER A 12 -4.70 30.28 -59.47
N ARG A 13 -5.90 30.20 -58.88
CA ARG A 13 -6.07 29.86 -57.47
C ARG A 13 -5.56 28.43 -57.24
N PRO A 14 -4.59 28.20 -56.33
CA PRO A 14 -4.12 26.85 -56.03
C PRO A 14 -5.26 26.04 -55.39
N ARG A 15 -5.82 25.07 -56.12
CA ARG A 15 -6.95 24.23 -55.68
C ARG A 15 -6.53 22.91 -55.00
N GLY A 16 -5.23 22.65 -54.82
CA GLY A 16 -4.73 21.40 -54.20
C GLY A 16 -3.98 21.57 -52.88
N VAL A 17 -3.43 22.76 -52.59
CA VAL A 17 -2.55 22.98 -51.42
C VAL A 17 -3.30 22.90 -50.08
N VAL A 18 -4.58 23.33 -50.08
CA VAL A 18 -5.40 23.35 -48.86
C VAL A 18 -5.63 21.95 -48.30
N LEU A 19 -5.82 20.94 -49.16
CA LEU A 19 -6.02 19.55 -48.72
C LEU A 19 -4.77 18.98 -48.03
N TYR A 20 -3.58 19.28 -48.58
CA TYR A 20 -2.32 18.81 -48.02
C TYR A 20 -2.05 19.42 -46.64
N VAL A 21 -2.26 20.72 -46.49
CA VAL A 21 -2.13 21.42 -45.20
C VAL A 21 -3.15 20.90 -44.20
N ALA A 22 -4.41 20.70 -44.61
CA ALA A 22 -5.44 20.15 -43.74
C ALA A 22 -5.08 18.73 -43.24
N LEU A 23 -4.54 17.88 -44.12
CA LEU A 23 -4.13 16.52 -43.76
C LEU A 23 -2.92 16.52 -42.81
N ILE A 24 -1.93 17.38 -43.04
CA ILE A 24 -0.82 17.56 -42.09
C ILE A 24 -1.36 17.99 -40.72
N MET A 25 -2.24 18.97 -40.68
CA MET A 25 -2.82 19.45 -39.41
C MET A 25 -3.62 18.36 -38.70
N LEU A 26 -4.41 17.56 -39.42
CA LEU A 26 -5.12 16.42 -38.84
C LEU A 26 -4.16 15.38 -38.26
N ILE A 27 -3.08 15.05 -38.96
CA ILE A 27 -2.07 14.12 -38.45
C ILE A 27 -1.41 14.68 -37.18
N LEU A 28 -1.03 15.97 -37.18
CA LEU A 28 -0.43 16.59 -36.00
C LEU A 28 -1.37 16.55 -34.79
N LEU A 29 -2.66 16.88 -34.98
CA LEU A 29 -3.66 16.79 -33.92
C LEU A 29 -3.85 15.35 -33.42
N ALA A 30 -3.87 14.37 -34.33
CA ALA A 30 -3.97 12.96 -33.97
C ALA A 30 -2.75 12.50 -33.13
N LEU A 31 -1.53 12.88 -33.52
CA LEU A 31 -0.31 12.55 -32.79
C LEU A 31 -0.28 13.18 -31.40
N ILE A 32 -0.69 14.45 -31.27
CA ILE A 32 -0.83 15.13 -29.97
C ILE A 32 -1.86 14.42 -29.11
N GLY A 33 -3.00 14.02 -29.69
CA GLY A 33 -4.03 13.25 -28.99
C GLY A 33 -3.50 11.93 -28.44
N ILE A 34 -2.78 11.15 -29.25
CA ILE A 34 -2.19 9.88 -28.84
C ILE A 34 -1.14 10.08 -27.73
N ALA A 35 -0.26 11.08 -27.86
CA ALA A 35 0.73 11.39 -26.84
C ALA A 35 0.07 11.78 -25.50
N GLY A 36 -1.01 12.57 -25.56
CA GLY A 36 -1.81 12.92 -24.37
C GLY A 36 -2.43 11.70 -23.69
N MET A 37 -3.00 10.77 -24.47
CA MET A 37 -3.57 9.52 -23.92
C MET A 37 -2.51 8.62 -23.28
N GLN A 38 -1.29 8.57 -23.83
CA GLN A 38 -0.20 7.79 -23.23
C GLN A 38 0.18 8.30 -21.84
N VAL A 39 0.29 9.63 -21.68
CA VAL A 39 0.59 10.24 -20.37
C VAL A 39 -0.55 9.99 -19.39
N ALA A 40 -1.79 10.18 -19.79
CA ALA A 40 -2.96 9.91 -18.96
C ALA A 40 -2.99 8.44 -18.49
N GLY A 41 -2.71 7.50 -19.39
CA GLY A 41 -2.65 6.07 -19.05
C GLY A 41 -1.52 5.72 -18.07
N MET A 42 -0.37 6.39 -18.13
CA MET A 42 0.68 6.23 -17.12
C MET A 42 0.27 6.79 -15.76
N GLN A 43 -0.39 7.95 -15.75
CA GLN A 43 -0.89 8.56 -14.52
C GLN A 43 -1.97 7.71 -13.85
N GLU A 44 -2.86 7.10 -14.63
CA GLU A 44 -3.89 6.18 -14.14
C GLU A 44 -3.26 4.95 -13.47
N LYS A 45 -2.28 4.31 -14.13
CA LYS A 45 -1.55 3.16 -13.54
C LYS A 45 -0.81 3.55 -12.26
N MET A 46 -0.18 4.72 -12.23
CA MET A 46 0.50 5.23 -11.03
C MET A 46 -0.50 5.48 -9.90
N ALA A 47 -1.65 6.11 -10.19
CA ALA A 47 -2.70 6.36 -9.22
C ALA A 47 -3.30 5.06 -8.67
N SER A 48 -3.52 4.07 -9.55
CA SER A 48 -4.01 2.73 -9.16
C SER A 48 -3.04 2.02 -8.23
N ASN A 49 -1.74 1.97 -8.56
CA ASN A 49 -0.71 1.35 -7.72
C ASN A 49 -0.59 2.04 -6.34
N TYR A 50 -0.67 3.37 -6.32
CA TYR A 50 -0.65 4.15 -5.08
C TYR A 50 -1.87 3.84 -4.20
N LEU A 51 -3.05 3.77 -4.81
CA LEU A 51 -4.29 3.45 -4.10
C LEU A 51 -4.24 2.07 -3.44
N VAL A 52 -3.89 1.01 -4.18
CA VAL A 52 -3.88 -0.36 -3.63
C VAL A 52 -2.85 -0.50 -2.50
N THR A 53 -1.70 0.15 -2.60
CA THR A 53 -0.67 0.14 -1.55
C THR A 53 -1.15 0.83 -0.27
N ASN A 54 -1.86 1.96 -0.41
CA ASN A 54 -2.42 2.65 0.75
C ASN A 54 -3.54 1.85 1.41
N ILE A 55 -4.38 1.15 0.64
CA ILE A 55 -5.42 0.28 1.18
C ILE A 55 -4.78 -0.85 2.00
N ALA A 56 -3.76 -1.53 1.47
CA ALA A 56 -3.03 -2.56 2.21
C ALA A 56 -2.46 -2.00 3.53
N PHE A 57 -1.87 -0.80 3.51
CA PHE A 57 -1.35 -0.15 4.71
C PHE A 57 -2.45 0.19 5.73
N GLN A 58 -3.58 0.76 5.30
CA GLN A 58 -4.71 1.06 6.20
C GLN A 58 -5.29 -0.22 6.80
N ASN A 59 -5.36 -1.31 6.02
CA ASN A 59 -5.79 -2.61 6.53
C ASN A 59 -4.81 -3.13 7.60
N ALA A 60 -3.50 -3.03 7.37
CA ALA A 60 -2.48 -3.42 8.34
C ALA A 60 -2.54 -2.56 9.61
N GLU A 61 -2.78 -1.25 9.49
CA GLU A 61 -2.99 -0.36 10.63
C GLU A 61 -4.25 -0.77 11.41
N GLY A 62 -5.36 -1.04 10.71
CA GLY A 62 -6.59 -1.52 11.34
C GLY A 62 -6.43 -2.84 12.09
N VAL A 63 -5.59 -3.75 11.58
CA VAL A 63 -5.21 -4.99 12.27
C VAL A 63 -4.34 -4.70 13.48
N THR A 64 -3.40 -3.76 13.38
CA THR A 64 -2.52 -3.35 14.48
C THR A 64 -3.34 -2.76 15.63
N ARG A 65 -4.25 -1.82 15.34
CA ARG A 65 -5.16 -1.22 16.34
C ARG A 65 -6.09 -2.23 17.00
N ARG A 66 -6.56 -3.25 16.26
CA ARG A 66 -7.35 -4.36 16.84
C ARG A 66 -6.51 -5.23 17.77
N SER A 67 -5.26 -5.50 17.37
CA SER A 67 -4.32 -6.29 18.17
C SER A 67 -3.95 -5.57 19.46
N GLU A 68 -3.68 -4.26 19.41
CA GLU A 68 -3.43 -3.41 20.59
C GLU A 68 -4.60 -3.46 21.57
N ARG A 69 -5.84 -3.28 21.08
CA ARG A 69 -7.06 -3.37 21.91
C ARG A 69 -7.25 -4.77 22.52
N ALA A 70 -6.97 -5.83 21.76
CA ALA A 70 -7.06 -7.20 22.26
C ALA A 70 -6.02 -7.46 23.36
N ILE A 71 -4.77 -7.02 23.17
CA ILE A 71 -3.69 -7.14 24.16
C ILE A 71 -4.01 -6.34 25.41
N GLU A 72 -4.54 -5.12 25.28
CA GLU A 72 -4.98 -4.33 26.43
C GLU A 72 -6.08 -5.04 27.23
N ALA A 73 -7.05 -5.69 26.55
CA ALA A 73 -8.08 -6.48 27.22
C ALA A 73 -7.50 -7.70 27.95
N ILE A 74 -6.59 -8.44 27.31
CA ILE A 74 -5.89 -9.60 27.88
C ILE A 74 -5.10 -9.20 29.13
N ALA A 75 -4.27 -8.15 29.03
CA ALA A 75 -3.47 -7.66 30.15
C ALA A 75 -4.34 -7.19 31.33
N ASN A 76 -5.50 -6.60 31.04
CA ASN A 76 -6.47 -6.18 32.06
C ASN A 76 -7.39 -7.30 32.56
N ARG A 77 -7.18 -8.56 32.14
CA ARG A 77 -8.03 -9.72 32.46
C ARG A 77 -9.51 -9.49 32.12
N LYS A 78 -9.77 -8.76 31.03
CA LYS A 78 -11.11 -8.49 30.49
C LYS A 78 -11.38 -9.44 29.32
N SER A 79 -12.66 -9.66 29.02
CA SER A 79 -13.07 -10.39 27.82
C SER A 79 -12.53 -9.68 26.56
N ALA A 80 -11.94 -10.45 25.65
CA ALA A 80 -11.44 -9.92 24.39
C ALA A 80 -12.60 -9.36 23.53
N PRO A 81 -12.36 -8.30 22.75
CA PRO A 81 -13.31 -7.80 21.75
C PRO A 81 -13.73 -8.90 20.76
N SER A 82 -14.94 -8.81 20.19
CA SER A 82 -15.43 -9.77 19.20
C SER A 82 -14.63 -9.77 17.89
N ASP A 83 -13.90 -8.69 17.61
CA ASP A 83 -12.99 -8.51 16.47
C ASP A 83 -11.52 -8.77 16.83
N ALA A 84 -11.25 -9.39 17.99
CA ALA A 84 -9.89 -9.67 18.44
C ALA A 84 -9.13 -10.54 17.45
N THR A 85 -7.92 -10.09 17.12
CA THR A 85 -7.01 -10.73 16.17
C THR A 85 -5.99 -11.64 16.85
N VAL A 86 -5.97 -11.66 18.18
CA VAL A 86 -4.97 -12.31 19.03
C VAL A 86 -5.66 -12.78 20.32
N ALA A 87 -5.33 -13.98 20.78
CA ALA A 87 -5.67 -14.52 22.09
C ALA A 87 -4.43 -14.61 22.99
N ASP A 88 -4.63 -14.81 24.31
CA ASP A 88 -3.52 -14.91 25.28
C ASP A 88 -2.50 -16.01 24.90
N THR A 89 -2.97 -17.13 24.34
CA THR A 89 -2.13 -18.24 23.86
C THR A 89 -1.25 -17.90 22.66
N ASP A 90 -1.56 -16.82 21.94
CA ASP A 90 -0.81 -16.40 20.75
C ASP A 90 0.41 -15.52 21.11
N ILE A 91 0.48 -15.05 22.37
CA ILE A 91 1.52 -14.14 22.84
C ILE A 91 2.77 -14.95 23.20
N GLN A 92 3.82 -14.79 22.41
CA GLN A 92 5.10 -15.45 22.69
C GLN A 92 5.83 -14.74 23.83
N GLN A 93 6.08 -15.45 24.92
CA GLN A 93 6.78 -14.93 26.11
C GLN A 93 8.30 -15.14 26.12
N ASN A 94 8.88 -15.65 25.03
CA ASN A 94 10.32 -15.94 24.99
C ASN A 94 11.13 -14.93 24.17
N CYS A 95 12.32 -14.65 24.69
CA CYS A 95 13.32 -13.77 24.09
C CYS A 95 14.38 -14.52 23.29
N ASP A 96 14.45 -15.85 23.45
CA ASP A 96 15.50 -16.68 22.86
C ASP A 96 15.20 -17.09 21.41
N ILE A 97 13.94 -16.95 20.96
CA ILE A 97 13.59 -17.15 19.55
C ILE A 97 13.90 -15.86 18.78
N ALA A 98 14.87 -15.95 17.87
CA ALA A 98 15.11 -14.91 16.88
C ALA A 98 13.86 -14.73 16.01
N PHE A 99 13.43 -13.48 15.82
CA PHE A 99 12.30 -13.12 14.99
C PHE A 99 12.67 -11.95 14.08
N ASP A 100 12.50 -12.15 12.77
CA ASP A 100 12.67 -11.11 11.76
C ASP A 100 11.28 -10.74 11.20
N PRO A 101 10.75 -9.55 11.54
CA PRO A 101 9.46 -9.08 11.06
C PRO A 101 9.35 -9.09 9.53
N MET A 102 10.45 -8.77 8.83
CA MET A 102 10.47 -8.69 7.36
C MET A 102 10.45 -10.08 6.73
N ALA A 103 11.21 -11.04 7.27
CA ALA A 103 11.15 -12.42 6.81
C ALA A 103 9.79 -13.06 7.10
N TRP A 104 9.23 -12.81 8.29
CA TRP A 104 7.90 -13.30 8.67
C TRP A 104 6.81 -12.77 7.74
N ALA A 105 6.84 -11.47 7.40
CA ALA A 105 5.88 -10.84 6.49
C ALA A 105 6.03 -11.35 5.06
N ARG A 106 7.26 -11.46 4.54
CA ARG A 106 7.51 -11.97 3.16
C ARG A 106 7.08 -13.42 2.95
N ASN A 107 7.05 -14.21 4.03
CA ASN A 107 6.59 -15.59 3.99
C ASN A 107 5.05 -15.73 4.05
N LYS A 108 4.30 -14.62 4.11
CA LYS A 108 2.83 -14.68 4.03
C LYS A 108 2.39 -14.84 2.59
N ALA A 109 1.54 -15.85 2.36
CA ALA A 109 0.91 -16.04 1.08
C ALA A 109 -0.10 -14.92 0.80
N VAL A 110 -0.26 -14.56 -0.46
CA VAL A 110 -1.23 -13.56 -0.93
C VAL A 110 -2.69 -13.98 -0.63
N SER A 111 -2.94 -15.28 -0.39
CA SER A 111 -4.24 -15.78 0.07
C SER A 111 -4.55 -15.48 1.54
N VAL A 112 -3.55 -15.07 2.34
CA VAL A 112 -3.74 -14.72 3.75
C VAL A 112 -4.17 -13.27 3.83
N ASN A 113 -5.47 -13.00 4.02
CA ASN A 113 -6.01 -11.64 4.10
C ASN A 113 -5.32 -10.79 5.19
N GLN A 114 -5.10 -11.36 6.36
CA GLN A 114 -4.42 -10.71 7.49
C GLN A 114 -3.74 -11.76 8.37
N ALA A 115 -2.65 -11.37 9.03
CA ALA A 115 -1.96 -12.18 10.03
C ALA A 115 -1.38 -11.28 11.12
N VAL A 116 -1.23 -11.83 12.33
CA VAL A 116 -0.62 -11.15 13.47
C VAL A 116 0.38 -12.08 14.15
N ASN A 117 1.50 -11.51 14.59
CA ASN A 117 2.43 -12.13 15.50
C ASN A 117 2.65 -11.18 16.67
N VAL A 118 2.51 -11.69 17.90
CA VAL A 118 2.70 -10.90 19.11
C VAL A 118 3.77 -11.56 19.96
N ARG A 119 4.71 -10.74 20.40
CA ARG A 119 5.79 -11.14 21.29
C ARG A 119 5.80 -10.21 22.47
N ARG A 120 5.87 -10.78 23.67
CA ARG A 120 6.06 -10.02 24.90
C ARG A 120 7.57 -9.89 25.13
N ILE A 121 8.07 -8.66 25.12
CA ILE A 121 9.51 -8.35 25.10
C ILE A 121 10.03 -7.67 26.37
N ASP A 122 9.18 -7.44 27.38
CA ASP A 122 9.64 -6.82 28.64
C ASP A 122 10.69 -7.68 29.38
N SER A 123 10.60 -9.00 29.29
CA SER A 123 11.62 -9.93 29.81
C SER A 123 12.94 -9.88 29.03
N CYS A 124 12.95 -9.30 27.82
CA CYS A 124 14.13 -9.21 26.96
C CYS A 124 14.94 -7.92 27.19
N ILE A 125 14.32 -6.90 27.78
CA ILE A 125 14.90 -5.56 27.95
C ILE A 125 15.49 -5.39 29.36
N ILE A 126 15.00 -6.17 30.33
CA ILE A 126 15.48 -6.19 31.71
C ILE A 126 16.30 -7.47 31.88
N GLY A 127 17.54 -7.38 32.40
CA GLY A 127 18.31 -8.57 32.74
C GLY A 127 17.51 -9.45 33.69
N GLY A 128 16.94 -10.54 33.15
CA GLY A 128 16.00 -11.39 33.87
C GLY A 128 16.63 -11.99 35.13
N GLY A 129 15.84 -12.07 36.20
CA GLY A 129 16.16 -12.95 37.31
C GLY A 129 16.20 -14.41 36.84
N SER A 130 16.97 -15.25 37.53
CA SER A 130 17.06 -16.69 37.25
C SER A 130 15.66 -17.33 37.08
N LEU A 131 15.49 -18.23 36.10
CA LEU A 131 14.27 -19.01 35.84
C LEU A 131 13.76 -19.77 37.09
N ALA A 132 14.58 -19.90 38.13
CA ALA A 132 14.24 -20.51 39.42
C ALA A 132 13.48 -19.57 40.39
N MET A 133 13.37 -18.28 40.10
CA MET A 133 12.72 -17.30 41.00
C MET A 133 11.20 -17.17 40.79
N GLY A 134 10.64 -17.87 39.79
CA GLY A 134 9.25 -17.71 39.39
C GLY A 134 8.99 -16.37 38.70
N ASP A 135 7.91 -16.30 37.92
CA ASP A 135 7.54 -15.06 37.25
C ASP A 135 6.94 -14.07 38.26
N PRO A 136 7.25 -12.76 38.13
CA PRO A 136 6.56 -11.73 38.90
C PRO A 136 5.04 -11.84 38.69
N VAL A 137 4.29 -11.87 39.79
CA VAL A 137 2.82 -11.95 39.77
C VAL A 137 2.17 -10.72 39.12
N ASP A 138 2.87 -9.56 39.15
CA ASP A 138 2.52 -8.38 38.38
C ASP A 138 3.78 -7.71 37.79
N PRO A 139 3.98 -7.76 36.46
CA PRO A 139 5.05 -7.04 35.79
C PRO A 139 4.73 -5.55 35.72
N VAL A 140 5.70 -4.69 36.07
CA VAL A 140 5.57 -3.24 35.89
C VAL A 140 5.64 -2.89 34.41
N THR A 141 4.48 -2.61 33.80
CA THR A 141 4.27 -2.19 32.39
C THR A 141 4.81 -3.17 31.33
N PRO A 142 4.05 -4.19 30.92
CA PRO A 142 4.47 -5.11 29.87
C PRO A 142 4.64 -4.39 28.53
N VAL A 143 5.64 -4.83 27.76
CA VAL A 143 5.96 -4.28 26.43
C VAL A 143 5.79 -5.39 25.41
N TYR A 144 5.04 -5.11 24.35
CA TYR A 144 4.73 -6.04 23.29
C TYR A 144 5.34 -5.56 21.98
N GLN A 145 5.97 -6.46 21.23
CA GLN A 145 6.23 -6.30 19.81
C GLN A 145 5.05 -6.92 19.06
N ILE A 146 4.38 -6.13 18.23
CA ILE A 146 3.22 -6.54 17.43
C ILE A 146 3.61 -6.39 15.97
N THR A 147 3.72 -7.52 15.28
CA THR A 147 3.95 -7.53 13.84
C THR A 147 2.65 -7.97 13.15
N THR A 148 2.08 -7.09 12.35
CA THR A 148 0.87 -7.36 11.58
C THR A 148 1.18 -7.42 10.10
N PHE A 149 0.34 -8.15 9.38
CA PHE A 149 0.34 -8.24 7.93
C PHE A 149 -1.10 -8.12 7.44
N ALA A 150 -1.32 -7.38 6.36
CA ALA A 150 -2.60 -7.34 5.68
C ALA A 150 -2.43 -7.10 4.18
N ASN A 151 -3.39 -7.61 3.42
CA ASN A 151 -3.51 -7.37 1.99
C ASN A 151 -4.44 -6.18 1.68
N ASP A 152 -4.40 -5.69 0.45
CA ASP A 152 -5.35 -4.71 -0.07
C ASP A 152 -6.77 -5.26 -0.21
N ALA A 153 -6.92 -6.55 -0.51
CA ALA A 153 -8.20 -7.23 -0.70
C ALA A 153 -8.25 -8.64 -0.06
N THR A 154 -9.46 -9.14 0.19
CA THR A 154 -9.71 -10.48 0.76
C THR A 154 -9.55 -11.60 -0.27
N THR A 155 -9.72 -11.28 -1.55
CA THR A 155 -9.55 -12.16 -2.71
C THR A 155 -8.76 -11.42 -3.77
N ASP A 156 -7.89 -12.12 -4.50
CA ASP A 156 -7.08 -11.56 -5.59
C ASP A 156 -6.28 -10.30 -5.20
N ALA A 157 -5.70 -10.33 -3.99
CA ALA A 157 -4.86 -9.25 -3.49
C ALA A 157 -3.68 -8.96 -4.43
N SER A 158 -3.43 -7.68 -4.64
CA SER A 158 -2.38 -7.16 -5.52
C SER A 158 -1.27 -6.45 -4.77
N SER A 159 -1.54 -6.05 -3.52
CA SER A 159 -0.61 -5.36 -2.64
C SER A 159 -0.74 -5.87 -1.20
N SER A 160 0.36 -5.80 -0.46
CA SER A 160 0.40 -6.19 0.95
C SER A 160 1.26 -5.21 1.73
N ALA A 161 0.93 -5.05 3.01
CA ALA A 161 1.68 -4.24 3.93
C ALA A 161 1.87 -5.00 5.24
N ALA A 162 3.01 -4.74 5.89
CA ALA A 162 3.29 -5.22 7.22
C ALA A 162 3.69 -4.03 8.11
N ILE A 163 3.24 -4.07 9.36
CA ILE A 163 3.56 -3.07 10.38
C ILE A 163 4.18 -3.80 11.55
N ASP A 164 5.36 -3.36 11.97
CA ASP A 164 5.98 -3.79 13.22
C ASP A 164 5.92 -2.63 14.22
N SER A 165 5.27 -2.86 15.36
CA SER A 165 4.98 -1.86 16.37
C SER A 165 5.47 -2.32 17.73
N ILE A 166 5.98 -1.39 18.55
CA ILE A 166 6.24 -1.61 19.97
C ILE A 166 5.12 -0.95 20.76
N PHE A 167 4.33 -1.75 21.46
CA PHE A 167 3.20 -1.33 22.24
C PHE A 167 3.48 -1.53 23.73
N LYS A 168 3.39 -0.44 24.50
CA LYS A 168 3.59 -0.43 25.96
C LYS A 168 2.26 -0.07 26.62
N LEU A 169 1.86 -0.85 27.62
CA LEU A 169 0.72 -0.57 28.49
C LEU A 169 1.08 0.36 29.66
#